data_AF-E6QBN1-F1
#
_entry.id   AF-E6QBN1-F1
#
_cell.length_a   1.000
_cell.length_b   1.000
_cell.length_c   1.000
_cell.angle_alpha   90.00
_cell.angle_beta   90.00
_cell.angle_gamma   90.00
#
_symmetry.space_group_name_H-M   'P 1'
#
loop_
_entity.id
_entity.type
_entity.pdbx_description
1 polymer ?
#
loop_
_entity_poly.entity_id
_entity_poly.type
_entity_poly.pdbx_seq_one_letter_code
_entity_poly.pdbx_strand_id
1 'polypeptide(L)'
;MAKDLTVYATAGDCHTLLSVAKAHKVPIEFECENGECGSCSIQVVVMADTPMAIHLTEKEKIVLRFSGKISKQQIEDAEVRDMPPPWRLACQYIVRDEDILVRL
;
A
#
# COMPACT_ATOMS: atom_id res chain seq x y z
N MET A 1 -1.46 -9.04 -22.33
CA MET A 1 -2.23 -9.07 -21.08
C MET A 1 -1.28 -9.54 -19.99
N ALA A 2 -1.03 -8.72 -18.99
CA ALA A 2 -0.23 -9.16 -17.84
C ALA A 2 -1.00 -10.28 -17.14
N LYS A 3 -0.31 -11.39 -16.84
CA LYS A 3 -0.90 -12.47 -16.06
C LYS A 3 -1.00 -12.00 -14.61
N ASP A 4 -2.10 -12.34 -13.95
CA ASP A 4 -2.21 -12.19 -12.50
C ASP A 4 -1.10 -13.03 -11.85
N LEU A 5 -0.34 -12.41 -10.95
CA LEU A 5 0.72 -13.08 -10.20
C LEU A 5 0.28 -13.20 -8.75
N THR A 6 0.10 -14.44 -8.29
CA THR A 6 -0.11 -14.74 -6.87
C THR A 6 1.24 -14.89 -6.19
N VAL A 7 1.45 -14.09 -5.14
CA VAL A 7 2.67 -14.10 -4.33
C VAL A 7 2.30 -14.46 -2.91
N TYR A 8 3.01 -15.41 -2.32
CA TYR A 8 2.88 -15.74 -0.90
C TYR A 8 4.00 -15.04 -0.13
N ALA A 9 3.61 -14.19 0.81
CA ALA A 9 4.53 -13.55 1.74
C ALA A 9 4.42 -14.23 3.11
N THR A 10 5.54 -14.31 3.83
CA THR A 10 5.55 -14.83 5.20
C THR A 10 4.92 -13.79 6.14
N ALA A 11 3.85 -14.18 6.85
CA ALA A 11 3.28 -13.36 7.90
C ALA A 11 4.28 -13.20 9.06
N GLY A 12 4.51 -11.95 9.49
CA GLY A 12 5.38 -11.64 10.64
C GLY A 12 6.78 -11.12 10.31
N ASP A 13 7.22 -11.19 9.04
CA ASP A 13 8.55 -10.68 8.64
C ASP A 13 8.61 -9.14 8.53
N CYS A 14 7.49 -8.43 8.77
CA CYS A 14 7.38 -6.97 8.72
C CYS A 14 7.94 -6.34 7.43
N HIS A 15 8.00 -7.09 6.34
CA HIS A 15 8.49 -6.61 5.06
C HIS A 15 7.49 -5.66 4.40
N THR A 16 8.04 -4.66 3.71
CA THR A 16 7.21 -3.76 2.90
C THR A 16 6.73 -4.47 1.64
N LEU A 17 5.60 -4.02 1.10
CA LEU A 17 5.09 -4.54 -0.17
C LEU A 17 6.12 -4.36 -1.30
N LEU A 18 6.89 -3.26 -1.27
CA LEU A 18 7.97 -3.04 -2.22
C LEU A 18 9.07 -4.12 -2.11
N SER A 19 9.43 -4.52 -0.90
CA SER A 19 10.42 -5.60 -0.66
C SER A 19 9.92 -6.94 -1.20
N VAL A 20 8.65 -7.27 -0.96
CA VAL A 20 8.02 -8.49 -1.49
C VAL A 20 7.96 -8.45 -3.02
N ALA A 21 7.54 -7.32 -3.60
CA ALA A 21 7.51 -7.13 -5.04
C ALA A 21 8.90 -7.32 -5.68
N LYS A 22 9.96 -6.75 -5.07
CA LYS A 22 11.35 -6.92 -5.53
C LYS A 22 11.80 -8.39 -5.46
N ALA A 23 11.50 -9.09 -4.36
CA ALA A 23 11.85 -10.50 -4.20
C ALA A 23 11.20 -11.40 -5.27
N HIS A 24 9.95 -11.08 -5.65
CA HIS A 24 9.18 -11.80 -6.66
C HIS A 24 9.31 -11.22 -8.08
N LYS A 25 10.22 -10.26 -8.30
CA LYS A 25 10.47 -9.61 -9.60
C LYS A 25 9.24 -8.96 -10.23
N VAL A 26 8.34 -8.44 -9.40
CA VAL A 26 7.20 -7.62 -9.83
C VAL A 26 7.70 -6.22 -10.19
N PRO A 27 7.42 -5.71 -11.39
CA PRO A 27 7.89 -4.41 -11.83
C PRO A 27 7.04 -3.29 -11.19
N ILE A 28 7.41 -2.87 -9.97
CA ILE A 28 6.88 -1.67 -9.33
C ILE A 28 7.87 -0.53 -9.53
N GLU A 29 7.39 0.64 -9.96
CA GLU A 29 8.21 1.84 -10.05
C GLU A 29 8.52 2.38 -8.64
N PHE A 30 9.79 2.63 -8.35
CA PHE A 30 10.22 3.22 -7.08
C PHE A 30 11.47 4.08 -7.28
N GLU A 31 11.61 5.14 -6.48
CA GLU A 31 12.74 6.06 -6.57
C GLU A 31 13.41 6.32 -5.21
N CYS A 32 12.64 6.67 -4.17
CA CYS A 32 13.23 7.10 -2.90
C CYS A 32 13.21 6.08 -1.75
N GLU A 33 12.32 5.08 -1.78
CA GLU A 33 12.04 4.14 -0.67
C GLU A 33 11.68 4.77 0.70
N ASN A 34 11.68 6.11 0.82
CA ASN A 34 11.46 6.88 2.04
C ASN A 34 10.06 7.52 2.14
N GLY A 35 9.18 7.23 1.18
CA GLY A 35 7.81 7.76 1.17
C GLY A 35 7.67 9.23 0.73
N GLU A 36 8.64 9.78 -0.01
CA GLU A 36 8.68 11.19 -0.41
C GLU A 36 8.35 11.44 -1.89
N CYS A 37 8.68 10.50 -2.78
CA CYS A 37 8.50 10.67 -4.24
C CYS A 37 7.09 10.33 -4.77
N GLY A 38 6.40 9.35 -4.16
CA GLY A 38 5.11 8.86 -4.65
C GLY A 38 5.15 7.88 -5.82
N SER A 39 6.32 7.57 -6.41
CA SER A 39 6.43 6.69 -7.59
C SER A 39 5.92 5.27 -7.34
N CYS A 40 5.99 4.80 -6.10
CA CYS A 40 5.49 3.48 -5.70
C CYS A 40 4.01 3.50 -5.27
N SER A 41 3.20 4.43 -5.80
CA SER A 41 1.77 4.48 -5.54
C SER A 41 1.08 3.26 -6.14
N ILE A 42 0.33 2.54 -5.31
CA ILE A 42 -0.37 1.32 -5.70
C ILE A 42 -1.77 1.33 -5.10
N GLN A 43 -2.72 0.71 -5.80
CA GLN A 43 -4.07 0.52 -5.29
C GLN A 43 -4.16 -0.82 -4.56
N VAL A 44 -4.58 -0.79 -3.29
CA VAL A 44 -4.75 -1.98 -2.44
C VAL A 44 -6.23 -2.25 -2.27
N VAL A 45 -6.65 -3.49 -2.53
CA VAL A 45 -8.00 -3.98 -2.20
C VAL A 45 -7.83 -5.14 -1.23
N VAL A 46 -8.25 -4.94 0.01
CA VAL A 46 -8.27 -6.00 1.03
C VAL A 46 -9.41 -6.96 0.72
N MET A 47 -9.14 -8.27 0.68
CA MET A 47 -10.15 -9.28 0.38
C MET A 47 -10.91 -9.77 1.63
N ALA A 48 -10.42 -9.45 2.83
CA ALA A 48 -11.07 -9.81 4.09
C ALA A 48 -12.32 -8.95 4.36
N ASP A 49 -13.35 -9.55 4.99
CA ASP A 49 -14.57 -8.85 5.41
C ASP A 49 -14.31 -7.70 6.40
N THR A 50 -13.31 -7.87 7.26
CA THR A 50 -12.86 -6.84 8.20
C THR A 50 -11.40 -6.53 7.95
N PRO A 51 -11.07 -5.34 7.40
CA PRO A 51 -9.68 -4.95 7.19
C PRO A 51 -8.97 -4.76 8.53
N MET A 52 -7.68 -5.07 8.58
CA MET A 52 -6.88 -4.77 9.76
C MET A 52 -6.72 -3.26 9.94
N ALA A 53 -6.53 -2.82 11.20
CA ALA A 53 -6.29 -1.40 11.50
C ALA A 53 -5.07 -0.87 10.73
N ILE A 54 -5.25 0.29 10.10
CA ILE A 54 -4.26 0.88 9.21
C ILE A 54 -3.70 2.18 9.78
N HIS A 55 -2.41 2.39 9.57
CA HIS A 55 -1.76 3.66 9.87
C HIS A 55 -1.17 4.23 8.57
N LEU A 56 -1.45 5.50 8.30
CA LEU A 56 -0.83 6.29 7.23
C LEU A 56 0.18 7.25 7.85
N THR A 57 1.43 7.22 7.41
CA THR A 57 2.43 8.17 7.90
C THR A 57 2.13 9.58 7.38
N GLU A 58 2.58 10.63 8.07
CA GLU A 58 2.38 12.02 7.61
C GLU A 58 2.92 12.24 6.19
N LYS A 59 4.09 11.67 5.89
CA LYS A 59 4.70 11.75 4.56
C LYS A 59 3.82 11.08 3.50
N GLU A 60 3.33 9.87 3.78
CA GLU A 60 2.43 9.14 2.87
C GLU A 60 1.15 9.93 2.59
N LYS A 61 0.54 10.52 3.62
CA LYS A 61 -0.66 11.37 3.49
C LYS A 61 -0.43 12.57 2.58
N ILE A 62 0.68 13.29 2.77
CA ILE A 62 1.01 14.46 1.96
C ILE A 62 1.21 14.09 0.49
N VAL A 63 1.99 13.04 0.23
CA VAL A 63 2.31 12.59 -1.14
C VAL A 63 1.07 12.07 -1.87
N LEU A 64 0.26 11.22 -1.23
CA LEU A 64 -0.96 10.67 -1.83
C LEU A 64 -2.03 11.75 -2.07
N ARG A 65 -2.10 12.76 -1.18
CA ARG A 65 -2.99 13.90 -1.37
C ARG A 65 -2.53 14.82 -2.50
N PHE A 66 -1.24 15.12 -2.57
CA PHE A 66 -0.68 16.00 -3.60
C PHE A 66 -0.78 15.38 -5.01
N SER A 67 -0.62 14.06 -5.10
CA SER A 67 -0.85 13.30 -6.34
C SER A 67 -2.34 13.11 -6.69
N GLY A 68 -3.26 13.57 -5.86
CA GLY A 68 -4.71 13.45 -6.09
C GLY A 68 -5.27 12.03 -5.98
N LYS A 69 -4.51 11.09 -5.41
CA LYS A 69 -4.89 9.69 -5.26
C LYS A 69 -5.85 9.46 -4.09
N ILE A 70 -5.75 10.27 -3.03
CA ILE A 70 -6.65 10.24 -1.87
C ILE A 70 -7.20 11.63 -1.56
N SER A 71 -8.42 11.67 -1.04
CA SER A 71 -9.07 12.90 -0.57
C SER A 71 -8.75 13.19 0.90
N LYS A 72 -8.97 14.44 1.33
CA LYS A 72 -8.86 14.81 2.75
C LYS A 72 -9.81 14.00 3.64
N GLN A 73 -11.00 13.70 3.13
CA GLN A 73 -11.99 12.89 3.84
C GLN A 73 -11.52 11.45 4.02
N GLN A 74 -10.87 10.86 3.01
CA GLN A 74 -10.30 9.51 3.12
C GLN A 74 -9.15 9.44 4.13
N ILE A 75 -8.39 10.52 4.28
CA ILE A 75 -7.36 10.61 5.33
C ILE A 75 -8.00 10.61 6.72
N GLU A 76 -9.07 11.40 6.90
CA GLU A 76 -9.79 11.47 8.17
C GLU A 76 -10.50 10.15 8.51
N ASP A 77 -11.14 9.51 7.52
CA ASP A 77 -11.74 8.18 7.69
C ASP A 77 -10.68 7.12 8.05
N ALA A 78 -9.47 7.22 7.48
CA ALA A 78 -8.36 6.35 7.84
C ALA A 78 -7.85 6.57 9.28
N GLU A 79 -7.80 7.81 9.76
CA GLU A 79 -7.32 8.15 11.11
C GLU A 79 -8.36 7.88 12.21
N VAL A 80 -9.63 8.10 11.92
CA VAL A 80 -10.71 8.08 12.92
C VAL A 80 -11.50 6.77 12.88
N ARG A 81 -11.69 6.19 11.70
CA ARG A 81 -12.52 4.99 11.48
C ARG A 81 -11.71 3.77 11.08
N ASP A 82 -10.37 3.87 11.08
CA ASP A 82 -9.46 2.81 10.63
C ASP A 82 -9.79 2.29 9.22
N MET A 83 -10.39 3.14 8.37
CA MET A 83 -10.85 2.72 7.05
C MET A 83 -9.69 2.80 6.03
N PRO A 84 -9.28 1.69 5.40
CA PRO A 84 -8.16 1.71 4.47
C PRO A 84 -8.47 2.57 3.24
N PRO A 85 -7.60 3.54 2.88
CA PRO A 85 -7.76 4.26 1.62
C PRO A 85 -7.46 3.32 0.45
N PRO A 86 -8.03 3.58 -0.74
CA PRO A 86 -7.81 2.74 -1.91
C PRO A 86 -6.37 2.79 -2.42
N TRP A 87 -5.63 3.88 -2.16
CA TRP A 87 -4.25 4.06 -2.61
C TRP A 87 -3.29 4.12 -1.43
N ARG A 88 -2.14 3.45 -1.59
CA ARG A 88 -1.05 3.37 -0.62
C ARG A 88 0.30 3.51 -1.33
N LEU A 89 1.36 3.78 -0.57
CA LEU A 89 2.73 3.68 -1.08
C LEU A 89 3.31 2.30 -0.75
N ALA A 90 3.78 1.57 -1.77
CA ALA A 90 4.30 0.21 -1.59
C ALA A 90 5.47 0.14 -0.59
N CYS A 91 6.28 1.21 -0.49
CA CYS A 91 7.40 1.27 0.45
C CYS A 91 6.97 1.54 1.91
N GLN A 92 5.77 2.05 2.14
CA GLN A 92 5.24 2.33 3.48
C GLN A 92 4.18 1.30 3.92
N TYR A 93 3.69 0.48 2.98
CA TYR A 93 2.75 -0.58 3.26
C TYR A 93 3.48 -1.83 3.78
N ILE A 94 3.22 -2.19 5.04
CA ILE A 94 3.72 -3.43 5.65
C ILE A 94 2.73 -4.55 5.35
N VAL A 95 3.20 -5.63 4.74
CA VAL A 95 2.37 -6.80 4.45
C VAL A 95 2.03 -7.50 5.76
N ARG A 96 0.75 -7.77 5.96
CA ARG A 96 0.21 -8.45 7.15
C ARG A 96 -0.39 -9.80 6.75
N ASP A 97 -0.90 -10.51 7.74
CA ASP A 97 -1.61 -11.79 7.56
C ASP A 97 -3.03 -11.54 7.01
N GLU A 98 -3.13 -10.88 5.85
CA GLU A 98 -4.37 -10.60 5.15
C GLU A 98 -4.17 -10.74 3.63
N ASP A 99 -5.13 -11.36 2.96
CA ASP A 99 -5.13 -11.46 1.50
C ASP A 99 -5.48 -10.11 0.87
N ILE A 100 -4.59 -9.61 0.01
CA ILE A 100 -4.76 -8.35 -0.69
C ILE A 100 -4.59 -8.51 -2.20
N LEU A 101 -5.38 -7.75 -2.94
CA LEU A 101 -5.17 -7.51 -4.37
C LEU A 101 -4.44 -6.19 -4.56
N VAL A 102 -3.33 -6.23 -5.27
CA VAL A 102 -2.53 -5.04 -5.59
C VAL A 102 -2.69 -4.72 -7.07
N ARG A 103 -3.00 -3.45 -7.37
CA ARG A 103 -3.09 -2.92 -8.73
C ARG A 103 -2.07 -1.78 -8.88
N LEU A 104 -1.26 -1.85 -9.92
CA LEU A 104 -0.28 -0.83 -10.30
C LEU A 104 -0.93 0.25 -11.16
#